data_AF-A0A110A7G9-F1
#
_entry.id   AF-A0A110A7G9-F1
#
_cell.length_a   1.000
_cell.length_b   1.000
_cell.length_c   1.000
_cell.angle_alpha   90.00
_cell.angle_beta   90.00
_cell.angle_gamma   90.00
#
_symmetry.space_group_name_H-M   'P 1'
#
loop_
_entity.id
_entity.type
_entity.pdbx_description
1 polymer ?
#
loop_
_entity_poly.entity_id
_entity_poly.type
_entity_poly.pdbx_seq_one_letter_code
_entity_poly.pdbx_strand_id
1 'polypeptide(L)'
;MDVIAIGMIQALVTAMGIWFLQQSLSKREKAAQRREQEREEMEYKLLTAVNASIALGEATAKAVQRIPDAHCNGDMTEALCYTTTVKHDLKNFLHRKAVEKIV
;
A
#
# COMPACT_ATOMS: atom_id res chain seq x y z
N MET A 1 -8.35 29.49 53.36
CA MET A 1 -7.58 28.34 52.82
C MET A 1 -8.42 27.49 51.86
N ASP A 2 -9.75 27.51 51.97
CA ASP A 2 -10.64 26.62 51.22
C ASP A 2 -10.72 26.93 49.71
N VAL A 3 -10.62 28.20 49.30
CA VAL A 3 -10.67 28.59 47.87
C VAL A 3 -9.46 28.06 47.08
N ILE A 4 -8.27 28.07 47.71
CA ILE A 4 -7.05 27.53 47.09
C ILE A 4 -7.16 26.00 46.97
N ALA A 5 -7.68 25.33 48.00
CA ALA A 5 -7.89 23.88 47.98
C ALA A 5 -8.88 23.45 46.89
N ILE A 6 -10.01 24.15 46.75
CA ILE A 6 -11.01 23.89 45.70
C ILE A 6 -10.42 24.13 44.30
N GLY A 7 -9.66 25.21 44.11
CA GLY A 7 -8.97 25.50 42.85
C GLY A 7 -7.98 24.41 42.42
N MET A 8 -7.22 23.87 43.38
CA MET A 8 -6.28 22.77 43.13
C MET A 8 -6.99 21.46 42.75
N ILE A 9 -8.10 21.15 43.41
CA ILE A 9 -8.92 19.98 43.07
C ILE A 9 -9.49 20.11 41.64
N GLN A 10 -9.99 21.30 41.27
CA GLN A 10 -10.54 21.53 39.94
C GLN A 10 -9.48 21.39 38.85
N ALA A 11 -8.25 21.87 39.09
CA ALA A 11 -7.12 21.71 38.17
C ALA A 11 -6.68 20.24 38.01
N LEU A 12 -6.70 19.45 39.08
CA LEU A 12 -6.40 18.02 39.02
C LEU A 12 -7.44 17.25 38.20
N VAL A 13 -8.72 17.58 38.37
CA VAL A 13 -9.82 16.94 37.61
C VAL A 13 -9.73 17.29 36.13
N THR A 14 -9.48 18.55 35.76
CA THR A 14 -9.33 18.94 34.35
C THR A 14 -8.10 18.31 33.71
N ALA A 15 -6.96 18.28 34.42
CA ALA A 15 -5.74 17.62 33.94
C ALA A 15 -5.96 16.11 33.73
N MET A 16 -6.64 15.44 34.67
CA MET A 16 -7.00 14.02 34.54
C MET A 16 -7.94 13.77 33.36
N GLY A 17 -8.91 14.66 33.13
CA GLY A 17 -9.81 14.59 31.97
C GLY A 17 -9.07 14.74 30.65
N ILE A 18 -8.17 15.71 30.54
CA ILE A 18 -7.33 15.92 29.35
C ILE A 18 -6.43 14.71 29.10
N TRP A 19 -5.79 14.17 30.14
CA TRP A 19 -4.94 12.99 30.03
C TRP A 19 -5.70 11.77 29.51
N PHE A 20 -6.91 11.53 30.01
CA PHE A 20 -7.76 10.43 29.54
C PHE A 20 -8.15 10.60 28.06
N LEU A 21 -8.50 11.82 27.65
CA LEU A 21 -8.80 12.15 26.25
C LEU A 21 -7.59 11.92 25.34
N GLN A 22 -6.41 12.43 25.70
CA GLN A 22 -5.17 12.19 24.96
C GLN A 22 -4.83 10.69 24.85
N GLN A 23 -5.05 9.93 25.92
CA GLN A 23 -4.84 8.48 25.90
C GLN A 23 -5.81 7.76 24.95
N SER A 24 -7.05 8.23 24.85
CA SER A 24 -8.03 7.67 23.91
C SER A 24 -7.73 8.03 22.46
N LEU A 25 -7.30 9.27 22.20
CA LEU A 25 -6.93 9.76 20.87
C LEU A 25 -5.67 9.07 20.37
N SER A 26 -4.63 8.99 21.19
CA SER A 26 -3.38 8.28 20.83
C SER A 26 -3.61 6.80 20.52
N LYS A 27 -4.54 6.12 21.20
CA LYS A 27 -4.94 4.74 20.85
C LYS A 27 -5.62 4.67 19.48
N ARG A 28 -6.49 5.62 19.15
CA ARG A 28 -7.18 5.68 17.85
C ARG A 28 -6.20 6.00 16.72
N GLU A 29 -5.28 6.94 16.94
CA GLU A 29 -4.22 7.28 15.99
C GLU A 29 -3.31 6.09 15.72
N LYS A 30 -2.83 5.40 16.76
CA LYS A 30 -2.03 4.17 16.60
C LYS A 30 -2.78 3.08 15.85
N ALA A 31 -4.07 2.91 16.12
CA ALA A 31 -4.89 1.94 15.39
C ALA A 31 -5.11 2.35 13.92
N ALA A 32 -5.27 3.65 13.64
CA ALA A 32 -5.36 4.16 12.28
C ALA A 32 -4.04 3.95 11.52
N GLN A 33 -2.90 4.31 12.12
CA GLN A 33 -1.57 4.11 11.54
C GLN A 33 -1.29 2.64 11.23
N ARG A 34 -1.64 1.72 12.14
CA ARG A 34 -1.48 0.28 11.89
C ARG A 34 -2.31 -0.19 10.69
N ARG A 35 -3.57 0.24 10.60
CA ARG A 35 -4.43 -0.09 9.45
C ARG A 35 -3.90 0.49 8.15
N GLU A 36 -3.31 1.68 8.19
CA GLU A 36 -2.68 2.31 7.03
C GLU A 36 -1.44 1.52 6.59
N GLN A 37 -0.57 1.16 7.53
CA GLN A 37 0.61 0.32 7.25
C GLN A 37 0.22 -1.07 6.68
N GLU A 38 -0.79 -1.71 7.26
CA GLU A 38 -1.30 -3.00 6.76
C GLU A 38 -1.86 -2.87 5.32
N ARG A 39 -2.53 -1.74 5.02
CA ARG A 39 -3.00 -1.44 3.67
C ARG A 39 -1.85 -1.22 2.70
N GLU A 40 -0.85 -0.41 3.07
CA GLU A 40 0.34 -0.19 2.24
C GLU A 40 1.07 -1.51 1.94
N GLU A 41 1.22 -2.38 2.94
CA GLU A 41 1.86 -3.69 2.76
C GLU A 41 1.03 -4.61 1.86
N MET A 42 -0.29 -4.61 2.01
CA MET A 42 -1.20 -5.37 1.15
C MET A 42 -1.14 -4.90 -0.30
N GLU A 43 -1.16 -3.59 -0.54
CA GLU A 43 -1.04 -2.98 -1.87
C GLU A 43 0.30 -3.36 -2.52
N TYR A 44 1.40 -3.30 -1.77
CA TYR A 44 2.71 -3.73 -2.24
C TYR A 44 2.74 -5.22 -2.64
N LYS A 45 2.17 -6.11 -1.81
CA LYS A 45 2.07 -7.55 -2.12
C LYS A 45 1.24 -7.81 -3.36
N LEU A 46 0.11 -7.12 -3.52
CA LEU A 46 -0.75 -7.23 -4.69
C LEU A 46 0.01 -6.81 -5.96
N LEU A 47 0.72 -5.69 -5.92
CA LEU A 47 1.52 -5.21 -7.05
C LEU A 47 2.63 -6.18 -7.44
N THR A 48 3.30 -6.75 -6.44
CA THR A 48 4.33 -7.77 -6.62
C THR A 48 3.74 -9.03 -7.26
N ALA A 49 2.57 -9.48 -6.81
CA ALA A 49 1.88 -10.62 -7.38
C ALA A 49 1.48 -10.38 -8.85
N VAL A 50 0.95 -9.20 -9.17
CA VAL A 50 0.61 -8.82 -10.56
C VAL A 50 1.86 -8.84 -11.45
N ASN A 51 2.97 -8.25 -10.99
CA ASN A 51 4.22 -8.27 -11.75
C ASN A 51 4.76 -9.69 -11.96
N ALA A 52 4.65 -10.57 -10.95
CA ALA A 52 5.01 -11.98 -11.06
C ALA A 52 4.12 -12.72 -12.07
N SER A 53 2.81 -12.47 -12.07
CA SER A 53 1.87 -13.05 -13.05
C SER A 53 2.18 -12.58 -14.47
N ILE A 54 2.51 -11.30 -14.66
CA ILE A 54 2.95 -10.76 -15.96
C ILE A 54 4.22 -11.47 -16.44
N ALA A 55 5.24 -11.60 -15.58
CA ALA A 55 6.48 -12.28 -15.92
C ALA A 55 6.27 -13.76 -16.27
N LEU A 56 5.40 -14.45 -15.52
CA LEU A 56 5.00 -15.82 -15.80
C LEU A 56 4.27 -15.93 -17.15
N GLY A 57 3.34 -15.01 -17.43
CA GLY A 57 2.63 -14.92 -18.70
C GLY A 57 3.56 -14.70 -19.88
N GLU A 58 4.52 -13.79 -19.77
CA GLU A 58 5.54 -13.56 -20.80
C GLU A 58 6.42 -14.79 -21.05
N ALA A 59 6.85 -15.48 -19.99
CA ALA A 59 7.64 -16.70 -20.10
C ALA A 59 6.84 -17.81 -20.79
N THR A 60 5.56 -17.94 -20.45
CA THR A 60 4.65 -18.94 -21.01
C THR A 60 4.36 -18.66 -22.48
N ALA A 61 4.02 -17.41 -22.83
CA ALA A 61 3.79 -17.00 -24.21
C ALA A 61 5.04 -17.21 -25.08
N LYS A 62 6.23 -16.87 -24.57
CA LYS A 62 7.51 -17.15 -25.28
C LYS A 62 7.78 -18.65 -25.43
N ALA A 63 7.40 -19.47 -24.46
CA ALA A 63 7.55 -20.91 -24.56
C ALA A 63 6.59 -21.50 -25.62
N VAL A 64 5.34 -21.04 -25.65
CA VAL A 64 4.32 -21.46 -26.63
C VAL A 64 4.72 -21.04 -28.05
N GLN A 65 5.23 -19.83 -28.25
CA GLN A 65 5.71 -19.34 -29.55
C GLN A 65 6.86 -20.16 -30.16
N ARG A 66 7.59 -20.95 -29.35
CA ARG A 66 8.68 -21.82 -29.83
C ARG A 66 8.18 -23.19 -30.31
N ILE A 67 6.90 -23.51 -30.12
CA ILE A 67 6.32 -24.80 -30.51
C ILE A 67 5.95 -24.72 -32.00
N PRO A 68 6.48 -25.62 -32.86
CA PRO A 68 6.35 -25.51 -34.32
C PRO A 68 4.94 -25.74 -34.88
N ASP A 69 4.02 -26.30 -34.10
CA ASP A 69 2.64 -26.63 -34.49
C ASP A 69 1.61 -25.87 -33.62
N ALA A 70 2.04 -24.83 -32.90
CA ALA A 70 1.14 -24.04 -32.06
C ALA A 70 0.32 -23.06 -32.92
N HIS A 71 -0.90 -23.49 -33.27
CA HIS A 71 -1.90 -22.60 -33.87
C HIS A 71 -2.62 -21.81 -32.77
N CYS A 72 -2.05 -20.68 -32.34
CA CYS A 72 -2.72 -19.79 -31.40
C CYS A 72 -3.87 -19.04 -32.10
N ASN A 73 -5.11 -19.22 -31.63
CA ASN A 73 -6.32 -18.61 -32.21
C ASN A 73 -6.45 -17.07 -31.99
N GLY A 74 -5.39 -16.44 -31.48
CA GLY A 74 -5.26 -14.99 -31.31
C GLY A 74 -3.81 -14.58 -31.55
N ASP A 75 -3.57 -13.32 -31.90
CA ASP A 75 -2.23 -12.82 -32.15
C ASP A 75 -1.43 -12.75 -30.85
N MET A 76 -0.72 -13.84 -30.56
CA MET A 76 0.11 -13.97 -29.36
C MET A 76 1.26 -12.95 -29.35
N THR A 77 1.62 -12.38 -30.51
CA THR A 77 2.60 -11.29 -30.65
C THR A 77 1.99 -9.97 -30.18
N GLU A 78 0.75 -9.68 -30.58
CA GLU A 78 0.01 -8.48 -30.14
C GLU A 78 -0.18 -8.49 -28.62
N ALA A 79 -0.59 -9.63 -28.06
CA ALA A 79 -0.72 -9.80 -26.61
C ALA A 79 0.60 -9.57 -25.86
N LEU A 80 1.72 -10.04 -26.42
CA LEU A 80 3.06 -9.84 -25.83
C LEU A 80 3.49 -8.36 -25.90
N CYS A 81 3.17 -7.67 -26.99
CA CYS A 81 3.45 -6.25 -27.18
C CYS A 81 2.69 -5.40 -26.16
N TYR A 82 1.39 -5.67 -26.00
CA TYR A 82 0.55 -5.02 -24.99
C TYR A 82 1.08 -5.27 -23.57
N THR A 83 1.37 -6.53 -23.23
CA THR A 83 1.89 -6.91 -21.91
C THR A 83 3.22 -6.20 -21.60
N THR A 84 4.12 -6.10 -22.59
CA THR A 84 5.40 -5.38 -22.46
C THR A 84 5.19 -3.89 -22.20
N THR A 85 4.21 -3.27 -22.87
CA THR A 85 3.84 -1.87 -22.68
C THR A 85 3.32 -1.63 -21.27
N VAL A 86 2.35 -2.44 -20.82
CA VAL A 86 1.80 -2.38 -19.45
C VAL A 86 2.87 -2.57 -18.39
N LYS A 87 3.81 -3.51 -18.60
CA LYS A 87 4.95 -3.71 -17.69
C LYS A 87 5.85 -2.49 -17.58
N HIS A 88 6.14 -1.82 -18.70
CA HIS A 88 6.92 -0.59 -18.69
C HIS A 88 6.19 0.55 -17.97
N ASP A 89 4.89 0.71 -18.22
CA ASP A 89 4.07 1.71 -17.53
C ASP A 89 4.01 1.47 -16.03
N LEU A 90 3.84 0.23 -15.60
CA LEU A 90 3.87 -0.17 -14.20
C LEU A 90 5.23 0.15 -13.55
N LYS A 91 6.34 -0.15 -14.24
CA LYS A 91 7.69 0.18 -13.77
C LYS A 91 7.89 1.70 -13.63
N ASN A 92 7.42 2.48 -14.61
CA ASN A 92 7.52 3.93 -14.58
C ASN A 92 6.66 4.53 -13.45
N PHE A 93 5.47 3.99 -13.23
CA PHE A 93 4.60 4.40 -12.13
C PHE A 93 5.27 4.16 -10.77
N LEU A 94 5.83 2.97 -10.56
CA LEU A 94 6.57 2.65 -9.35
C LEU A 94 7.78 3.57 -9.13
N HIS A 95 8.50 3.90 -10.21
CA HIS A 95 9.63 4.81 -10.12
C HIS A 95 9.19 6.23 -9.73
N ARG A 96 8.11 6.75 -10.32
CA ARG A 96 7.55 8.06 -9.94
C ARG A 96 7.11 8.07 -8.47
N LYS A 97 6.40 7.03 -8.03
CA LYS A 97 5.98 6.90 -6.62
C LYS A 97 7.16 6.77 -5.65
N ALA A 98 8.24 6.12 -6.07
CA ALA A 98 9.46 6.06 -5.27
C ALA A 98 10.12 7.45 -5.14
N VAL A 99 10.17 8.24 -6.21
CA VAL A 99 10.70 9.61 -6.17
C VAL A 99 9.84 10.54 -5.33
N GLU A 100 8.50 10.47 -5.47
CA GLU A 100 7.53 11.23 -4.64
C GLU A 100 7.64 10.91 -3.14
N LYS A 101 8.09 9.70 -2.76
CA LYS A 101 8.26 9.32 -1.36
C LYS A 101 9.61 9.77 -0.77
N ILE A 102 10.58 10.14 -1.61
CA ILE A 102 11.93 10.57 -1.21
C ILE A 102 12.02 12.10 -1.09
N VAL A 103 11.31 12.85 -1.96
CA VAL A 103 11.29 14.32 -2.01
C VAL A 103 10.19 14.87 -1.10
#